data_AF-A0A8J7D6I0-F1
#
_entry.id   AF-A0A8J7D6I0-F1
#
_cell.length_a   1.000
_cell.length_b   1.000
_cell.length_c   1.000
_cell.angle_alpha   90.00
_cell.angle_beta   90.00
_cell.angle_gamma   90.00
#
_symmetry.space_group_name_H-M   'P 1'
#
loop_
_entity.id
_entity.type
_entity.pdbx_description
1 polymer ?
#
loop_
_entity_poly.entity_id
_entity_poly.type
_entity_poly.pdbx_seq_one_letter_code
_entity_poly.pdbx_strand_id
1 'polypeptide(L)' 'MADYVSCPRCGRTNYGEILKCTRCSLEFCTKCVGKRSLPDGTQYECCPRCGAEIDEDEDTVRVIAKQRR' A
#
# COMPACT_ATOMS: atom_id res chain seq x y z
N MET A 1 -14.99 -1.86 -10.10
CA MET A 1 -14.18 -1.76 -8.87
C MET A 1 -13.95 -3.16 -8.38
N ALA A 2 -12.74 -3.51 -7.93
CA ALA A 2 -12.48 -4.84 -7.40
C ALA A 2 -13.08 -4.95 -5.98
N ASP A 3 -13.93 -5.94 -5.77
CA ASP A 3 -14.57 -6.21 -4.48
C ASP A 3 -13.63 -7.05 -3.59
N TYR A 4 -12.82 -6.37 -2.78
CA TYR A 4 -11.96 -7.04 -1.80
C TYR A 4 -12.73 -7.32 -0.51
N VAL A 5 -12.88 -8.60 -0.16
CA VAL A 5 -13.42 -9.03 1.15
C VAL A 5 -12.35 -8.89 2.26
N SER A 6 -11.09 -9.11 1.90
CA SER A 6 -9.94 -9.00 2.81
C SER A 6 -8.69 -8.54 2.05
N CYS A 7 -7.68 -8.07 2.79
CA CYS A 7 -6.39 -7.73 2.21
C CYS A 7 -5.75 -8.97 1.57
N PRO A 8 -5.37 -8.94 0.29
CA PRO A 8 -4.77 -10.09 -0.40
C PRO A 8 -3.41 -10.48 0.17
N ARG A 9 -2.73 -9.57 0.89
CA ARG A 9 -1.42 -9.82 1.50
C ARG A 9 -1.47 -10.37 2.92
N CYS A 10 -2.33 -9.83 3.78
CA CYS A 10 -2.36 -10.19 5.21
C CYS A 10 -3.67 -10.83 5.67
N GLY A 11 -4.65 -11.01 4.79
CA GLY A 11 -5.95 -11.62 5.08
C GLY A 11 -6.86 -10.80 6.00
N ARG A 12 -6.45 -9.60 6.46
CA ARG A 12 -7.26 -8.75 7.32
C ARG A 12 -8.48 -8.24 6.58
N THR A 13 -9.66 -8.36 7.19
CA THR A 13 -10.91 -7.78 6.69
C THR A 13 -10.99 -6.28 6.98
N ASN A 14 -10.35 -5.79 8.05
CA ASN A 14 -10.28 -4.36 8.39
C ASN A 14 -9.11 -3.63 7.71
N TYR A 15 -9.00 -3.80 6.40
CA TYR A 15 -7.84 -3.36 5.63
C TYR A 15 -7.83 -1.86 5.33
N GLY A 16 -8.94 -1.14 5.51
CA GLY A 16 -9.06 0.29 5.20
C GLY A 16 -9.07 0.53 3.68
N GLU A 17 -7.89 0.51 3.06
CA GLU A 17 -7.73 0.68 1.62
C GLU A 17 -6.76 -0.37 1.06
N ILE A 18 -7.01 -0.81 -0.17
CA ILE A 18 -6.09 -1.66 -0.94
C ILE A 18 -5.33 -0.76 -1.92
N LEU A 19 -4.02 -0.78 -1.77
CA LEU A 19 -3.02 -0.11 -2.58
C LEU A 19 -2.46 -1.11 -3.60
N LYS A 20 -2.18 -0.64 -4.81
CA LYS A 20 -1.47 -1.38 -5.86
C LYS A 20 -0.22 -0.63 -6.25
N CYS A 21 0.93 -1.26 -6.08
CA CYS A 21 2.18 -0.71 -6.58
C CYS A 21 2.28 -0.94 -8.09
N THR A 22 2.41 0.13 -8.87
CA THR A 22 2.52 0.04 -10.33
C THR A 22 3.86 -0.57 -10.77
N ARG A 23 4.92 -0.43 -9.97
CA ARG A 23 6.26 -0.99 -10.28
C ARG A 23 6.34 -2.51 -10.18
N CYS A 24 5.69 -3.12 -9.19
CA CYS A 24 5.76 -4.58 -8.97
C CYS A 24 4.40 -5.29 -9.00
N SER A 25 3.33 -4.55 -9.33
CA SER A 25 1.94 -5.00 -9.34
C SER A 25 1.45 -5.64 -8.04
N LEU A 26 2.15 -5.42 -6.93
CA LEU A 26 1.75 -5.94 -5.63
C LEU A 26 0.52 -5.19 -5.13
N GLU A 27 -0.49 -5.94 -4.71
CA GLU A 27 -1.67 -5.45 -4.03
C GLU A 27 -1.54 -5.70 -2.53
N PHE A 28 -1.70 -4.65 -1.72
CA PHE A 28 -1.50 -4.69 -0.28
C PHE A 28 -2.36 -3.62 0.39
N CYS A 29 -2.66 -3.77 1.68
CA CYS A 29 -3.40 -2.74 2.39
C CYS A 29 -2.50 -1.65 3.00
N THR A 30 -3.09 -0.54 3.41
CA THR A 30 -2.39 0.55 4.14
C THR A 30 -1.69 0.05 5.40
N LYS A 31 -2.19 -1.03 6.03
CA LYS A 31 -1.51 -1.66 7.19
C LYS A 31 -0.32 -2.55 6.83
N CYS A 32 -0.15 -2.86 5.54
CA CYS A 32 0.93 -3.67 5.01
C CYS A 32 2.00 -2.86 4.28
N VAL A 33 1.91 -1.52 4.30
CA VAL A 33 2.95 -0.65 3.79
C VAL A 33 4.29 -0.99 4.46
N GLY A 34 5.36 -0.96 3.67
CA GLY A 34 6.70 -0.96 4.21
C GLY A 34 7.00 0.41 4.81
N LYS A 35 7.94 0.46 5.76
CA LYS A 35 8.45 1.72 6.31
C LYS A 35 9.95 1.74 6.14
N ARG A 36 10.48 2.84 5.63
CA ARG A 36 11.92 3.06 5.51
C ARG A 36 12.28 4.35 6.21
N SER A 37 13.47 4.35 6.82
CA SER A 37 14.04 5.53 7.45
C SER A 37 15.14 6.07 6.56
N LEU A 38 15.12 7.38 6.32
CA LEU A 38 16.22 8.10 5.69
C LEU A 38 17.32 8.39 6.73
N PRO A 39 18.56 8.71 6.29
CA PRO A 39 19.67 8.99 7.19
C PRO A 39 19.44 10.17 8.15
N ASP A 40 18.58 11.13 7.77
CA ASP A 40 18.16 12.26 8.59
C ASP A 40 17.08 11.90 9.64
N GLY A 41 16.62 10.64 9.65
CA GLY A 41 15.62 10.13 10.58
C GLY A 41 14.18 10.21 10.09
N THR A 42 13.91 10.86 8.95
CA THR A 42 12.58 10.88 8.34
C THR A 42 12.15 9.47 7.96
N GLN A 43 10.93 9.09 8.36
CA GLN A 43 10.32 7.82 7.97
C GLN A 43 9.29 8.04 6.87
N TYR A 44 9.35 7.24 5.82
CA TYR A 44 8.37 7.26 4.75
C TYR A 44 7.77 5.88 4.53
N GLU A 45 6.55 5.88 3.99
CA GLU A 45 5.83 4.66 3.63
C GLU A 45 6.23 4.24 2.22
N CYS A 46 6.45 2.93 2.02
CA CYS A 46 6.90 2.40 0.76
C CYS A 46 6.21 1.08 0.44
N CYS A 47 6.28 0.65 -0.82
CA CYS A 47 5.85 -0.68 -1.21
C CYS A 47 6.66 -1.72 -0.41
N PRO A 48 6.00 -2.67 0.28
CA PRO A 48 6.67 -3.64 1.13
C PRO A 48 7.44 -4.73 0.35
N ARG A 49 7.40 -4.70 -1.00
CA ARG A 49 8.12 -5.65 -1.86
C ARG A 49 9.26 -5.00 -2.61
N CYS A 50 9.00 -3.96 -3.40
CA CYS A 50 10.05 -3.29 -4.18
C CYS A 50 10.67 -2.07 -3.48
N GLY A 51 10.10 -1.61 -2.37
CA GLY A 51 10.60 -0.43 -1.65
C GLY A 51 10.35 0.90 -2.37
N ALA A 52 9.48 0.91 -3.39
CA ALA A 52 9.08 2.13 -4.07
C ALA A 52 8.30 3.04 -3.12
N GLU A 53 8.61 4.32 -3.10
CA GLU A 53 7.93 5.30 -2.24
C GLU A 53 6.44 5.38 -2.54
N ILE A 54 5.63 5.52 -1.48
CA ILE A 54 4.21 5.83 -1.59
C ILE A 54 4.12 7.35 -1.45
N ASP A 55 4.14 8.03 -2.58
CA ASP A 55 3.98 9.47 -2.63
C ASP A 55 2.57 9.82 -3.14
N GLU A 56 1.99 10.92 -2.66
CA GLU A 56 0.66 11.38 -3.08
C GLU A 56 0.70 12.00 -4.49
N ASP A 57 1.88 12.45 -4.94
CA ASP A 57 2.09 13.08 -6.24
C ASP A 57 2.57 12.09 -7.31
N GLU A 58 3.22 10.99 -6.95
CA GLU A 58 3.65 9.94 -7.90
C GLU A 58 2.66 8.78 -8.00
N ASP A 59 2.25 8.43 -9.23
CA ASP A 59 1.45 7.26 -9.62
C ASP A 59 2.11 5.88 -9.32
N THR A 60 3.09 5.83 -8.40
CA THR A 60 3.85 4.64 -8.03
C THR A 60 3.04 3.65 -7.20
N VAL A 61 2.17 4.14 -6.32
CA VAL A 61 1.24 3.31 -5.55
C VAL A 61 -0.14 3.94 -5.55
N ARG A 62 -1.14 3.22 -6.07
CA ARG A 62 -2.50 3.74 -6.26
C ARG A 62 -3.50 2.99 -5.42
N VAL A 63 -4.49 3.70 -4.88
CA VAL A 63 -5.64 3.07 -4.22
C VAL A 63 -6.55 2.43 -5.28
N ILE A 64 -6.76 1.12 -5.18
CA ILE A 64 -7.61 0.34 -6.11
C ILE A 64 -8.93 -0.11 -5.48
N ALA A 65 -9.01 -0.13 -4.15
CA ALA A 65 -10.24 -0.39 -3.42
C ALA A 65 -10.24 0.32 -2.07
N LYS A 66 -11.43 0.74 -1.62
CA LYS A 66 -11.66 1.29 -0.29
C LYS A 66 -12.71 0.43 0.40
N GLN A 67 -12.49 0.14 1.68
CA GLN A 67 -13.46 -0.58 2.50
C GLN A 67 -14.74 0.27 2.61
N ARG A 68 -15.84 -0.23 2.05
CA ARG A 68 -17.16 0.36 2.25
C ARG A 68 -17.62 0.02 3.67
N ARG A 69 -18.06 1.05 4.41
CA ARG A 69 -18.68 0.90 5.74
C ARG A 69 -20.05 0.27 5.65
#